data_AF-A0A8T4LYI0-F1
#
_entry.id   AF-A0A8T4LYI0-F1
#
_cell.length_a   1.000
_cell.length_b   1.000
_cell.length_c   1.000
_cell.angle_alpha   90.00
_cell.angle_beta   90.00
_cell.angle_gamma   90.00
#
_symmetry.space_group_name_H-M   'P 1'
#
loop_
_entity.id
_entity.type
_entity.pdbx_description
1 polymer ?
#
loop_
_entity_poly.entity_id
_entity_poly.type
_entity_poly.pdbx_seq_one_letter_code
_entity_poly.pdbx_strand_id
1 'polypeptide(L)'
;MTLIMKMSLRQENVHRVCGPLLGLSPLELEVLLDQSFEEVRSFYEENHGLNKNLEKRQNYFFAKSFLDGCKSVTGKISREKHLETPQIFVEMGEKGYSTKYNPQINQRIAEKLAQFKRTNGNKVPADKIFSKQFTQNRNWIIEQQLAIVKYLCDLQEIYLQTGNLLDLKPVNQQNIVEHINYSASSVCRLIKNLSTKIPSGRVIFAYELIPGAKETNQKGTYALMRLKEDQTLYENGRWKVSDRELVPILENRFGIQVARRTISKYKRMTK
;
A
#
# COMPACT_ATOMS: atom_id res chain seq x y z
N MET A 1 -22.49 -7.96 -44.01
CA MET A 1 -21.79 -9.19 -43.61
C MET A 1 -20.33 -8.86 -43.35
N THR A 2 -19.91 -9.07 -42.10
CA THR A 2 -18.56 -9.49 -41.72
C THR A 2 -17.42 -8.51 -41.99
N LEU A 3 -17.26 -7.54 -41.09
CA LEU A 3 -15.92 -7.16 -40.64
C LEU A 3 -15.93 -7.14 -39.11
N ILE A 4 -15.93 -8.35 -38.53
CA ILE A 4 -15.47 -8.59 -37.16
C ILE A 4 -13.98 -8.22 -37.21
N MET A 5 -13.73 -6.92 -37.06
CA MET A 5 -12.41 -6.35 -36.85
C MET A 5 -12.03 -6.79 -35.45
N LYS A 6 -11.46 -8.00 -35.43
CA LYS A 6 -10.93 -8.74 -34.30
C LYS A 6 -10.46 -7.78 -33.22
N MET A 7 -11.29 -7.67 -32.18
CA MET A 7 -10.95 -7.32 -30.80
C MET A 7 -10.00 -8.38 -30.20
N SER A 8 -8.99 -8.80 -30.97
CA SER A 8 -8.04 -9.88 -30.67
C SER A 8 -6.64 -9.31 -30.43
N LEU A 9 -6.57 -8.14 -29.78
CA LEU A 9 -5.32 -7.54 -29.31
C LEU A 9 -5.41 -7.11 -27.83
N ARG A 10 -6.37 -7.64 -27.07
CA ARG A 10 -6.56 -7.33 -25.63
C ARG A 10 -6.55 -8.54 -24.70
N GLN A 11 -6.08 -9.71 -25.15
CA GLN A 11 -6.06 -10.92 -24.30
C GLN A 11 -4.67 -11.57 -24.10
N GLU A 12 -3.58 -11.03 -24.65
CA GLU A 12 -2.25 -11.69 -24.55
C GLU A 12 -1.26 -11.09 -23.55
N ASN A 13 -1.62 -10.09 -22.76
CA ASN A 13 -0.73 -9.56 -21.70
C ASN A 13 -1.40 -9.49 -20.32
N VAL A 14 -2.04 -10.57 -19.90
CA VAL A 14 -2.07 -10.92 -18.47
C VAL A 14 -0.67 -11.41 -18.09
N HIS A 15 0.33 -10.54 -18.25
CA HIS A 15 1.67 -10.85 -17.83
C HIS A 15 1.64 -10.96 -16.31
N ARG A 16 2.04 -12.15 -15.84
CA ARG A 16 2.39 -12.44 -14.45
C ARG A 16 3.48 -11.47 -14.00
N VAL A 17 3.16 -10.22 -13.67
CA VAL A 17 4.09 -9.33 -12.97
C VAL A 17 4.02 -9.65 -11.47
N CYS A 18 4.27 -10.93 -11.15
CA CYS A 18 4.62 -11.37 -9.81
C CYS A 18 6.15 -11.31 -9.71
N GLY A 19 6.68 -10.10 -9.81
CA GLY A 19 8.11 -9.86 -9.58
C GLY A 19 8.45 -10.03 -8.10
N PRO A 20 9.70 -10.37 -7.76
CA PRO A 20 10.19 -10.46 -6.38
C PRO A 20 9.87 -9.26 -5.48
N LEU A 21 9.72 -8.07 -6.08
CA LEU A 21 9.41 -6.82 -5.38
C LEU A 21 7.95 -6.70 -4.93
N LEU A 22 7.04 -7.53 -5.45
CA LEU A 22 5.62 -7.39 -5.15
C LEU A 22 5.34 -7.72 -3.68
N GLY A 23 4.94 -6.70 -2.92
CA GLY A 23 4.70 -6.79 -1.47
C GLY A 23 5.89 -6.34 -0.61
N LEU A 24 6.97 -5.91 -1.24
CA LEU A 24 8.10 -5.24 -0.61
C LEU A 24 7.89 -3.73 -0.67
N SER A 25 7.86 -3.08 0.48
CA SER A 25 7.82 -1.62 0.55
C SER A 25 9.16 -1.01 0.10
N PRO A 26 9.19 0.26 -0.31
CA PRO A 26 10.44 0.92 -0.68
C PRO A 26 11.47 0.95 0.46
N LEU A 27 11.05 1.09 1.71
CA LEU A 27 11.96 1.06 2.86
C LEU A 27 12.57 -0.33 3.06
N GLU A 28 11.78 -1.40 2.91
CA GLU A 28 12.30 -2.76 2.98
C GLU A 28 13.25 -3.05 1.81
N LEU A 29 12.96 -2.51 0.62
CA LEU A 29 13.86 -2.57 -0.52
C LEU A 29 15.18 -1.83 -0.26
N GLU A 30 15.13 -0.65 0.36
CA GLU A 30 16.33 0.08 0.75
C GLU A 30 17.22 -0.74 1.70
N VAL A 31 16.63 -1.37 2.73
CA VAL A 31 17.35 -2.24 3.67
C VAL A 31 17.91 -3.48 2.95
N LEU A 32 17.13 -4.10 2.08
CA LEU A 32 17.56 -5.25 1.29
C LEU A 32 18.76 -4.91 0.42
N LEU A 33 18.75 -3.76 -0.25
CA LEU A 33 19.85 -3.31 -1.09
C LEU A 33 21.12 -3.06 -0.26
N ASP A 34 21.01 -2.50 0.95
CA ASP A 34 22.17 -2.32 1.83
C ASP A 34 22.78 -3.67 2.25
N GLN A 35 21.93 -4.67 2.53
CA GLN A 35 22.36 -6.02 2.94
C GLN A 35 22.93 -6.84 1.77
N SER A 36 22.42 -6.60 0.56
CA SER A 36 22.78 -7.37 -0.62
C SER A 36 24.16 -7.04 -1.19
N PHE A 37 24.90 -6.07 -0.63
CA PHE A 37 26.13 -5.58 -1.23
C PHE A 37 27.21 -6.67 -1.41
N GLU A 38 27.57 -7.37 -0.34
CA GLU A 38 28.54 -8.46 -0.40
C GLU A 38 28.00 -9.67 -1.16
N GLU A 39 26.71 -9.99 -1.03
CA GLU A 39 26.07 -11.10 -1.74
C GLU A 39 26.09 -10.91 -3.26
N VAL A 40 25.84 -9.69 -3.73
CA VAL A 40 25.94 -9.33 -5.15
C VAL A 40 27.37 -9.53 -5.63
N ARG A 41 28.36 -9.11 -4.85
CA ARG A 41 29.77 -9.26 -5.21
C ARG A 41 30.16 -10.72 -5.38
N SER A 42 29.89 -11.57 -4.39
CA SER A 42 30.17 -13.01 -4.46
C SER A 42 29.43 -13.68 -5.61
N PHE A 43 28.15 -13.35 -5.82
CA PHE A 43 27.36 -13.86 -6.94
C PHE A 43 28.02 -13.56 -8.30
N TYR A 44 28.61 -12.37 -8.46
CA TYR A 44 29.30 -12.02 -9.70
C TYR A 44 30.63 -12.73 -9.89
N GLU A 45 31.44 -12.82 -8.84
CA GLU A 45 32.73 -13.51 -8.88
C GLU A 45 32.54 -14.99 -9.25
N GLU A 46 31.52 -15.65 -8.67
CA GLU A 46 31.19 -17.06 -8.94
C GLU A 46 30.63 -17.32 -10.35
N ASN A 47 29.92 -16.35 -10.93
CA ASN A 47 29.28 -16.49 -12.23
C ASN A 47 30.10 -15.85 -13.38
N HIS A 48 31.27 -15.28 -13.08
CA HIS A 48 32.17 -14.68 -14.06
C HIS A 48 32.80 -15.77 -14.94
N GLY A 49 32.29 -15.96 -16.16
CA GLY A 49 32.78 -16.95 -17.13
C GLY A 49 31.71 -17.87 -17.72
N LEU A 50 30.48 -17.85 -17.19
CA LEU A 50 29.36 -18.64 -17.73
C LEU A 50 28.81 -18.02 -19.04
N ASN A 51 28.48 -18.90 -19.98
CA ASN A 51 28.15 -18.60 -21.38
C ASN A 51 27.02 -17.56 -21.57
N LYS A 52 27.14 -16.67 -22.56
CA LYS A 52 26.26 -15.49 -22.81
C LYS A 52 24.78 -15.82 -23.05
N ASN A 53 24.43 -17.07 -23.34
CA ASN A 53 23.05 -17.50 -23.67
C ASN A 53 22.14 -17.72 -22.44
N LEU A 54 22.59 -17.37 -21.22
CA LEU A 54 21.84 -17.57 -19.97
C LEU A 54 21.61 -16.26 -19.21
N GLU A 55 21.00 -15.26 -19.86
CA GLU A 55 20.69 -13.95 -19.25
C GLU A 55 19.94 -14.05 -17.90
N LYS A 56 19.16 -15.11 -17.67
CA LYS A 56 18.46 -15.34 -16.40
C LYS A 56 19.38 -15.84 -15.27
N ARG A 57 20.47 -16.55 -15.57
CA ARG A 57 21.40 -17.07 -14.53
C ARG A 57 22.41 -16.02 -14.05
N GLN A 58 22.58 -14.92 -14.78
CA GLN A 58 23.51 -13.84 -14.43
C GLN A 58 22.85 -12.64 -13.74
N ASN A 59 21.55 -12.71 -13.45
CA ASN A 59 20.77 -11.61 -12.89
C ASN A 59 20.47 -11.85 -11.42
N TYR A 60 21.10 -11.04 -10.56
CA TYR A 60 20.97 -11.15 -9.11
C TYR A 60 19.53 -11.00 -8.63
N PHE A 61 18.71 -10.22 -9.33
CA PHE A 61 17.30 -10.01 -9.01
C PHE A 61 16.46 -11.31 -8.97
N PHE A 62 16.89 -12.34 -9.70
CA PHE A 62 16.23 -13.66 -9.70
C PHE A 62 17.02 -14.72 -8.94
N ALA A 63 18.15 -14.35 -8.31
CA ALA A 63 18.94 -15.26 -7.50
C ALA A 63 18.18 -15.65 -6.24
N LYS A 64 18.38 -16.89 -5.78
CA LYS A 64 17.74 -17.41 -4.57
C LYS A 64 18.08 -16.54 -3.35
N SER A 65 19.32 -16.08 -3.23
CA SER A 65 19.77 -15.17 -2.17
C SER A 65 18.92 -13.91 -2.12
N PHE A 66 18.67 -13.25 -3.26
CA PHE A 66 17.82 -12.06 -3.32
C PHE A 66 16.37 -12.36 -2.91
N LEU A 67 15.81 -13.49 -3.37
CA LEU A 67 14.44 -13.90 -3.02
C LEU A 67 14.30 -14.20 -1.52
N ASP A 68 15.29 -14.86 -0.93
CA ASP A 68 15.30 -15.16 0.50
C ASP A 68 15.55 -13.88 1.33
N GLY A 69 16.37 -12.96 0.82
CA GLY A 69 16.54 -11.62 1.36
C GLY A 69 15.23 -10.82 1.37
N CYS A 70 14.45 -10.85 0.29
CA CYS A 70 13.12 -10.21 0.26
C CYS A 70 12.22 -10.71 1.41
N LYS A 71 12.18 -12.02 1.63
CA LYS A 71 11.43 -12.62 2.75
C LYS A 71 12.00 -12.19 4.10
N SER A 72 13.32 -12.07 4.20
CA SER A 72 14.00 -11.73 5.45
C SER A 72 13.68 -10.31 5.90
N VAL A 73 13.50 -9.34 5.01
CA VAL A 73 13.22 -7.93 5.39
C VAL A 73 11.73 -7.64 5.54
N THR A 74 10.86 -8.45 4.94
CA THR A 74 9.42 -8.22 4.90
C THR A 74 8.81 -8.19 6.31
N GLY A 75 8.10 -7.13 6.64
CA GLY A 75 7.39 -6.94 7.91
C GLY A 75 8.29 -6.62 9.11
N LYS A 76 9.59 -6.38 8.90
CA LYS A 76 10.53 -6.01 9.97
C LYS A 76 10.55 -4.51 10.27
N ILE A 77 10.02 -3.68 9.37
CA ILE A 77 9.96 -2.24 9.55
C ILE A 77 8.70 -1.87 10.34
N SER A 78 8.86 -1.01 11.34
CA SER A 78 7.74 -0.54 12.15
C SER A 78 6.74 0.27 11.33
N ARG A 79 5.47 0.23 11.76
CA ARG A 79 4.39 0.92 11.06
C ARG A 79 4.61 2.43 11.04
N GLU A 80 5.11 2.98 12.13
CA GLU A 80 5.38 4.40 12.33
C GLU A 80 6.39 4.90 11.31
N LYS A 81 7.43 4.11 11.03
CA LYS A 81 8.48 4.46 10.08
C LYS A 81 7.97 4.56 8.64
N HIS A 82 6.94 3.79 8.27
CA HIS A 82 6.29 3.93 6.96
C HIS A 82 5.50 5.24 6.83
N LEU A 83 5.04 5.82 7.94
CA LEU A 83 4.27 7.07 7.95
C LEU A 83 5.16 8.32 7.92
N GLU A 84 6.40 8.23 8.40
CA GLU A 84 7.36 9.35 8.39
C GLU A 84 7.65 9.87 6.97
N THR A 85 7.76 8.96 6.00
CA THR A 85 8.01 9.30 4.59
C THR A 85 6.89 8.72 3.71
N PRO A 86 5.85 9.50 3.38
CA PRO A 86 4.75 9.02 2.55
C PRO A 86 5.26 8.59 1.16
N GLN A 87 4.74 7.48 0.67
CA GLN A 87 5.07 6.95 -0.66
C GLN A 87 4.30 7.67 -1.76
N ILE A 88 3.03 8.01 -1.48
CA ILE A 88 2.15 8.69 -2.43
C ILE A 88 1.67 10.01 -1.81
N PHE A 89 1.66 11.06 -2.63
CA PHE A 89 1.02 12.33 -2.34
C PHE A 89 -0.28 12.43 -3.12
N VAL A 90 -1.34 12.84 -2.45
CA VAL A 90 -2.64 13.12 -3.06
C VAL A 90 -2.88 14.60 -2.99
N GLU A 91 -3.15 15.21 -4.14
CA GLU A 91 -3.47 16.62 -4.27
C GLU A 91 -4.88 16.77 -4.86
N MET A 92 -5.66 17.70 -4.33
CA MET A 92 -6.94 18.08 -4.91
C MET A 92 -6.70 19.09 -6.03
N GLY A 93 -7.17 18.80 -7.24
CA GLY A 93 -7.18 19.72 -8.37
C GLY A 93 -8.59 19.98 -8.91
N GLU A 94 -8.71 20.79 -9.96
CA GLU A 94 -10.00 21.14 -10.57
C GLU A 94 -10.77 19.94 -11.15
N LYS A 95 -10.04 18.89 -11.57
CA LYS A 95 -10.60 17.66 -12.17
C LYS A 95 -10.68 16.48 -11.18
N GLY A 96 -10.68 16.78 -9.88
CA GLY A 96 -10.66 15.79 -8.79
C GLY A 96 -9.25 15.49 -8.27
N TYR A 97 -9.06 14.31 -7.68
CA TYR A 97 -7.79 13.95 -7.05
C TYR A 97 -6.72 13.55 -8.07
N SER A 98 -5.52 14.06 -7.85
CA SER A 98 -4.30 13.61 -8.52
C SER A 98 -3.38 12.88 -7.53
N THR A 99 -2.68 11.86 -8.02
CA THR A 99 -1.75 11.06 -7.21
C THR A 99 -0.34 11.16 -7.79
N LYS A 100 0.64 11.39 -6.93
CA LYS A 100 2.05 11.50 -7.30
C LYS A 100 2.90 10.62 -6.40
N TYR A 101 3.85 9.90 -6.97
CA TYR A 101 4.81 9.11 -6.19
C TYR A 101 5.90 10.02 -5.62
N ASN A 102 6.38 9.71 -4.42
CA ASN A 102 7.43 10.49 -3.77
C ASN A 102 8.79 10.35 -4.50
N PRO A 103 9.29 11.43 -5.14
CA PRO A 103 10.52 11.35 -5.92
C PRO A 103 11.78 11.10 -5.07
N GLN A 104 11.78 11.48 -3.79
CA GLN A 104 12.91 11.24 -2.89
C GLN A 104 13.16 9.75 -2.68
N ILE A 105 12.11 8.93 -2.70
CA ILE A 105 12.23 7.47 -2.58
C ILE A 105 12.93 6.89 -3.82
N ASN A 106 12.58 7.38 -5.02
CA ASN A 106 13.27 6.99 -6.26
C ASN A 106 14.74 7.35 -6.21
N GLN A 107 15.06 8.56 -5.73
CA GLN A 107 16.43 9.03 -5.61
C GLN A 107 17.26 8.13 -4.69
N ARG A 108 16.81 7.83 -3.47
CA ARG A 108 17.55 6.98 -2.52
C ARG A 108 17.78 5.57 -3.05
N ILE A 109 16.78 4.97 -3.68
CA ILE A 109 16.93 3.64 -4.31
C ILE A 109 17.94 3.70 -5.46
N ALA A 110 17.89 4.74 -6.29
CA ALA A 110 18.85 4.91 -7.39
C ALA A 110 20.29 5.11 -6.87
N GLU A 111 20.47 5.85 -5.78
CA GLU A 111 21.77 6.03 -5.10
C GLU A 111 22.33 4.70 -4.59
N LYS A 112 21.52 3.88 -3.90
CA LYS A 112 21.91 2.54 -3.45
C LYS A 112 22.28 1.63 -4.63
N LEU A 113 21.45 1.61 -5.67
CA LEU A 113 21.74 0.85 -6.90
C LEU A 113 23.03 1.32 -7.60
N ALA A 114 23.38 2.60 -7.50
CA ALA A 114 24.60 3.15 -8.06
C ALA A 114 25.87 2.69 -7.32
N GLN A 115 25.78 2.32 -6.02
CA GLN A 115 26.91 1.78 -5.27
C GLN A 115 27.41 0.48 -5.91
N PHE A 116 26.49 -0.37 -6.37
CA PHE A 116 26.83 -1.61 -7.10
C PHE A 116 27.52 -1.35 -8.45
N LYS A 117 27.39 -0.16 -9.05
CA LYS A 117 28.12 0.21 -10.29
C LYS A 117 29.60 0.52 -10.03
N ARG A 118 29.95 1.02 -8.85
CA ARG A 118 31.27 1.59 -8.56
C ARG A 118 32.28 0.57 -8.05
N THR A 119 31.82 -0.52 -7.44
CA THR A 119 32.68 -1.49 -6.75
C THR A 119 33.35 -2.51 -7.68
N ASN A 120 32.86 -2.68 -8.90
CA ASN A 120 33.49 -3.56 -9.87
C ASN A 120 34.61 -2.81 -10.59
N GLY A 121 35.86 -3.03 -10.19
CA GLY A 121 37.05 -2.60 -10.93
C GLY A 121 37.07 -3.08 -12.40
N ASN A 122 36.18 -4.02 -12.76
CA ASN A 122 35.78 -4.34 -14.13
C ASN A 122 34.31 -3.93 -14.38
N LYS A 123 34.06 -3.28 -15.52
CA LYS A 123 32.77 -2.76 -16.02
C LYS A 123 31.61 -3.80 -16.06
N VAL A 124 31.04 -4.20 -14.93
CA VAL A 124 29.71 -4.82 -14.92
C VAL A 124 28.71 -3.71 -14.62
N PRO A 125 28.00 -3.19 -15.63
CA PRO A 125 27.08 -2.09 -15.41
C PRO A 125 25.84 -2.62 -14.64
N ALA A 126 25.26 -1.80 -13.75
CA ALA A 126 24.21 -2.27 -12.84
C ALA A 126 22.93 -2.72 -13.55
N ASP A 127 22.76 -2.44 -14.83
CA ASP A 127 21.73 -3.03 -15.69
C ASP A 127 21.92 -4.54 -15.91
N LYS A 128 23.11 -5.10 -15.66
CA LYS A 128 23.34 -6.55 -15.57
C LYS A 128 23.02 -7.10 -14.18
N ILE A 129 23.29 -6.33 -13.13
CA ILE A 129 23.08 -6.67 -11.70
C ILE A 129 21.60 -6.67 -11.35
N PHE A 130 20.96 -5.54 -11.65
CA PHE A 130 19.54 -5.29 -11.51
C PHE A 130 19.02 -4.99 -12.91
N SER A 131 18.54 -6.05 -13.58
CA SER A 131 18.05 -5.99 -14.96
C SER A 131 17.07 -4.84 -15.24
N LYS A 132 16.91 -4.49 -16.51
CA LYS A 132 15.77 -3.69 -17.00
C LYS A 132 14.41 -4.15 -16.44
N GLN A 133 14.27 -5.45 -16.18
CA GLN A 133 13.10 -6.07 -15.55
C GLN A 133 12.86 -5.59 -14.10
N PHE A 134 13.90 -5.30 -13.32
CA PHE A 134 13.78 -4.72 -11.98
C PHE A 134 13.08 -3.36 -12.04
N THR A 135 13.59 -2.46 -12.90
CA THR A 135 13.02 -1.12 -13.09
C THR A 135 11.59 -1.20 -13.63
N GLN A 136 11.34 -2.06 -14.61
CA GLN A 136 10.00 -2.29 -15.15
C GLN A 136 9.02 -2.80 -14.08
N ASN A 137 9.42 -3.81 -13.29
CA ASN A 137 8.58 -4.31 -12.20
C ASN A 137 8.27 -3.24 -11.17
N ARG A 138 9.28 -2.44 -10.80
CA ARG A 138 9.11 -1.35 -9.83
C ARG A 138 8.19 -0.25 -10.36
N ASN A 139 8.38 0.19 -11.60
CA ASN A 139 7.52 1.19 -12.23
C ASN A 139 6.09 0.69 -12.31
N TRP A 140 5.89 -0.56 -12.72
CA TRP A 140 4.57 -1.17 -12.75
C TRP A 140 3.91 -1.20 -11.36
N ILE A 141 4.64 -1.58 -10.30
CA ILE A 141 4.12 -1.53 -8.91
C ILE A 141 3.66 -0.11 -8.57
N ILE A 142 4.49 0.90 -8.86
CA ILE A 142 4.18 2.30 -8.57
C ILE A 142 2.92 2.74 -9.35
N GLU A 143 2.84 2.44 -10.64
CA GLU A 143 1.67 2.75 -11.47
C GLU A 143 0.39 2.14 -10.91
N GLN A 144 0.43 0.86 -10.51
CA GLN A 144 -0.74 0.21 -9.91
C GLN A 144 -1.10 0.82 -8.56
N GLN A 145 -0.13 1.14 -7.71
CA GLN A 145 -0.38 1.80 -6.43
C GLN A 145 -1.02 3.19 -6.61
N LEU A 146 -0.53 3.98 -7.56
CA LEU A 146 -1.09 5.30 -7.89
C LEU A 146 -2.54 5.18 -8.40
N ALA A 147 -2.83 4.19 -9.23
CA ALA A 147 -4.17 3.91 -9.74
C ALA A 147 -5.13 3.50 -8.60
N ILE A 148 -4.69 2.57 -7.73
CA ILE A 148 -5.49 2.14 -6.57
C ILE A 148 -5.78 3.32 -5.64
N VAL A 149 -4.75 4.11 -5.28
CA VAL A 149 -4.94 5.26 -4.39
C VAL A 149 -5.88 6.29 -5.02
N LYS A 150 -5.73 6.57 -6.32
CA LYS A 150 -6.63 7.48 -7.03
C LYS A 150 -8.08 7.00 -6.95
N TYR A 151 -8.33 5.74 -7.29
CA TYR A 151 -9.65 5.13 -7.20
C TYR A 151 -10.25 5.22 -5.79
N LEU A 152 -9.45 4.94 -4.75
CA LEU A 152 -9.89 5.05 -3.37
C LEU A 152 -10.19 6.50 -2.97
N CYS A 153 -9.40 7.47 -3.42
CA CYS A 153 -9.67 8.88 -3.17
C CYS A 153 -10.96 9.35 -3.85
N ASP A 154 -11.18 8.97 -5.10
CA ASP A 154 -12.39 9.32 -5.85
C ASP A 154 -13.65 8.69 -5.19
N LEU A 155 -13.55 7.46 -4.67
CA LEU A 155 -14.63 6.83 -3.90
C LEU A 155 -14.89 7.55 -2.56
N GLN A 156 -13.83 7.85 -1.83
CA GLN A 156 -13.86 8.39 -0.46
C GLN A 156 -13.82 9.92 -0.40
N GLU A 157 -14.23 10.61 -1.47
CA GLU A 157 -14.15 12.07 -1.59
C GLU A 157 -14.78 12.81 -0.39
N ILE A 158 -15.99 12.41 0.02
CA ILE A 158 -16.70 13.07 1.13
C ILE A 158 -15.88 12.95 2.42
N TYR A 159 -15.39 11.74 2.75
CA TYR A 159 -14.51 11.53 3.89
C TYR A 159 -13.23 12.35 3.81
N LEU A 160 -12.63 12.48 2.63
CA LEU A 160 -11.40 13.26 2.45
C LEU A 160 -11.63 14.77 2.62
N GLN A 161 -12.83 15.27 2.32
CA GLN A 161 -13.21 16.67 2.53
C GLN A 161 -13.57 16.94 4.00
N THR A 162 -14.34 16.05 4.64
CA THR A 162 -14.86 16.27 6.00
C THR A 162 -13.92 15.77 7.10
N GLY A 163 -13.06 14.79 6.79
CA GLY A 163 -12.27 14.04 7.76
C GLY A 163 -13.11 13.13 8.67
N ASN A 164 -14.41 13.00 8.43
CA ASN A 164 -15.34 12.30 9.30
C ASN A 164 -15.47 10.82 8.89
N LEU A 165 -15.01 9.90 9.75
CA LEU A 165 -15.01 8.46 9.46
C LEU A 165 -16.41 7.87 9.15
N LEU A 166 -17.49 8.56 9.52
CA LEU A 166 -18.85 8.15 9.17
C LEU A 166 -19.14 8.30 7.67
N ASP A 167 -18.45 9.23 7.01
CA ASP A 167 -18.60 9.51 5.59
C ASP A 167 -17.81 8.55 4.70
N LEU A 168 -17.07 7.60 5.29
CA LEU A 168 -16.43 6.53 4.54
C LEU A 168 -17.50 5.69 3.84
N LYS A 169 -17.39 5.58 2.52
CA LYS A 169 -18.22 4.69 1.71
C LYS A 169 -17.78 3.23 1.93
N PRO A 170 -18.73 2.29 1.91
CA PRO A 170 -18.42 0.86 1.94
C PRO A 170 -17.58 0.51 0.72
N VAL A 171 -16.33 0.09 0.94
CA VAL A 171 -15.47 -0.48 -0.10
C VAL A 171 -14.65 -1.61 0.50
N ASN A 172 -14.49 -2.68 -0.26
CA ASN A 172 -13.70 -3.85 0.10
C ASN A 172 -12.61 -4.11 -0.96
N GLN A 173 -11.72 -5.06 -0.69
CA GLN A 173 -10.64 -5.41 -1.61
C GLN A 173 -11.16 -5.98 -2.94
N GLN A 174 -12.34 -6.61 -2.96
CA GLN A 174 -12.94 -7.16 -4.18
C GLN A 174 -13.32 -6.05 -5.16
N ASN A 175 -13.81 -4.91 -4.67
CA ASN A 175 -14.08 -3.74 -5.51
C ASN A 175 -12.79 -3.22 -6.17
N ILE A 176 -11.64 -3.33 -5.50
CA ILE A 176 -10.36 -2.94 -6.07
C ILE A 176 -9.91 -3.99 -7.10
N VAL A 177 -10.01 -5.28 -6.77
CA VAL A 177 -9.73 -6.41 -7.69
C VAL A 177 -10.47 -6.24 -9.01
N GLU A 178 -11.75 -5.90 -8.96
CA GLU A 178 -12.59 -5.65 -10.14
C GLU A 178 -12.14 -4.42 -10.93
N HIS A 179 -11.73 -3.35 -10.23
CA HIS A 179 -11.25 -2.12 -10.87
C HIS A 179 -9.92 -2.31 -11.60
N ILE A 180 -8.95 -2.98 -10.96
CA ILE A 180 -7.60 -3.13 -11.52
C ILE A 180 -7.39 -4.44 -12.30
N ASN A 181 -8.37 -5.36 -12.25
CA ASN A 181 -8.34 -6.68 -12.89
C ASN A 181 -7.13 -7.55 -12.50
N TYR A 182 -6.83 -7.63 -11.19
CA TYR A 182 -5.76 -8.47 -10.63
C TYR A 182 -6.26 -9.35 -9.48
N SER A 183 -5.50 -10.41 -9.14
CA SER A 183 -5.83 -11.27 -8.01
C SER A 183 -5.88 -10.52 -6.67
N ALA A 184 -6.74 -10.97 -5.74
CA ALA A 184 -6.81 -10.42 -4.39
C ALA A 184 -5.45 -10.42 -3.66
N SER A 185 -4.63 -11.45 -3.87
CA SER A 185 -3.27 -11.50 -3.31
C SER A 185 -2.36 -10.41 -3.87
N SER A 186 -2.48 -10.09 -5.15
CA SER A 186 -1.73 -8.99 -5.78
C SER A 186 -2.16 -7.64 -5.23
N VAL A 187 -3.48 -7.39 -5.13
CA VAL A 187 -4.03 -6.17 -4.53
C VAL A 187 -3.53 -6.00 -3.10
N CYS A 188 -3.64 -7.05 -2.28
CA CYS A 188 -3.18 -7.04 -0.90
C CYS A 188 -1.70 -6.66 -0.78
N ARG A 189 -0.85 -7.20 -1.66
CA ARG A 189 0.58 -6.86 -1.70
C ARG A 189 0.84 -5.42 -2.16
N LEU A 190 0.07 -4.91 -3.11
CA LEU A 190 0.21 -3.53 -3.61
C LEU A 190 -0.17 -2.49 -2.54
N ILE A 191 -1.19 -2.77 -1.73
CA ILE A 191 -1.67 -1.84 -0.68
C ILE A 191 -0.95 -2.00 0.66
N LYS A 192 -0.23 -3.12 0.87
CA LYS A 192 0.45 -3.41 2.12
C LYS A 192 1.51 -2.33 2.40
N ASN A 193 1.45 -1.74 3.58
CA ASN A 193 2.37 -0.67 4.02
C ASN A 193 2.45 0.53 3.04
N LEU A 194 1.42 0.71 2.20
CA LEU A 194 1.33 1.83 1.26
C LEU A 194 0.92 3.09 1.99
N SER A 195 1.88 3.95 2.33
CA SER A 195 1.64 5.22 3.01
C SER A 195 1.31 6.33 2.01
N THR A 196 0.25 7.08 2.32
CA THR A 196 -0.32 8.10 1.46
C THR A 196 -0.56 9.36 2.27
N LYS A 197 -0.04 10.50 1.79
CA LYS A 197 -0.38 11.82 2.31
C LYS A 197 -1.63 12.33 1.60
N ILE A 198 -2.72 12.48 2.35
CA ILE A 198 -4.00 12.98 1.83
C ILE A 198 -4.05 14.52 1.87
N PRO A 199 -5.00 15.17 1.17
CA PRO A 199 -5.03 16.64 1.05
C PRO A 199 -5.14 17.40 2.37
N SER A 200 -5.72 16.81 3.42
CA SER A 200 -5.74 17.37 4.77
C SER A 200 -4.35 17.43 5.44
N GLY A 201 -3.30 16.95 4.78
CA GLY A 201 -1.93 16.90 5.27
C GLY A 201 -1.59 15.66 6.09
N ARG A 202 -2.61 14.89 6.50
CA ARG A 202 -2.42 13.63 7.25
C ARG A 202 -1.75 12.57 6.38
N VAL A 203 -0.88 11.77 6.99
CA VAL A 203 -0.32 10.56 6.38
C VAL A 203 -1.07 9.36 6.94
N ILE A 204 -1.65 8.56 6.06
CA ILE A 204 -2.43 7.36 6.38
C ILE A 204 -1.93 6.19 5.55
N PHE A 205 -2.28 4.96 5.93
CA PHE A 205 -2.15 3.84 5.01
C PHE A 205 -3.33 3.80 4.03
N ALA A 206 -3.07 3.41 2.78
CA ALA A 206 -4.12 3.29 1.76
C ALA A 206 -5.26 2.34 2.17
N TYR A 207 -4.96 1.29 2.96
CA TYR A 207 -5.99 0.38 3.45
C TYR A 207 -6.96 1.03 4.44
N GLU A 208 -6.63 2.19 5.03
CA GLU A 208 -7.54 2.93 5.91
C GLU A 208 -8.71 3.56 5.12
N LEU A 209 -8.55 3.71 3.80
CA LEU A 209 -9.63 4.07 2.88
C LEU A 209 -10.49 2.86 2.46
N ILE A 210 -10.17 1.67 2.98
CA ILE A 210 -10.86 0.40 2.71
C ILE A 210 -11.46 -0.14 4.02
N PRO A 211 -12.59 0.42 4.49
CA PRO A 211 -13.20 0.01 5.76
C PRO A 211 -13.61 -1.47 5.77
N GLY A 212 -13.98 -2.04 4.62
CA GLY A 212 -14.33 -3.46 4.46
C GLY A 212 -15.40 -3.93 5.46
N ALA A 213 -15.36 -5.21 5.85
CA ALA A 213 -16.27 -5.76 6.85
C ALA A 213 -16.09 -5.17 8.28
N LYS A 214 -15.07 -4.33 8.51
CA LYS A 214 -14.84 -3.65 9.78
C LYS A 214 -15.51 -2.28 9.85
N GLU A 215 -16.16 -1.84 8.78
CA GLU A 215 -16.83 -0.54 8.67
C GLU A 215 -17.73 -0.24 9.87
N THR A 216 -18.66 -1.15 10.23
CA THR A 216 -19.58 -0.95 11.35
C THR A 216 -18.85 -0.76 12.68
N ASN A 217 -17.75 -1.51 12.89
CA ASN A 217 -16.96 -1.38 14.12
C ASN A 217 -16.16 -0.08 14.15
N GLN A 218 -15.59 0.36 13.03
CA GLN A 218 -14.84 1.62 12.95
C GLN A 218 -15.79 2.81 13.11
N LYS A 219 -16.91 2.83 12.38
CA LYS A 219 -17.94 3.86 12.47
C LYS A 219 -18.54 3.93 13.87
N GLY A 220 -18.89 2.78 14.47
CA GLY A 220 -19.43 2.73 15.83
C GLY A 220 -18.44 3.17 16.92
N THR A 221 -17.17 2.81 16.79
CA THR A 221 -16.10 3.26 17.71
C THR A 221 -15.90 4.77 17.59
N TYR A 222 -15.82 5.30 16.37
CA TYR A 222 -15.67 6.73 16.11
C TYR A 222 -16.90 7.54 16.58
N ALA A 223 -18.10 7.04 16.35
CA ALA A 223 -19.33 7.66 16.84
C ALA A 223 -19.35 7.73 18.37
N LEU A 224 -18.91 6.68 19.08
CA LEU A 224 -18.73 6.75 20.53
C LEU A 224 -17.68 7.80 20.93
N MET A 225 -16.57 7.95 20.20
CA MET A 225 -15.60 9.01 20.50
C MET A 225 -16.22 10.41 20.34
N ARG A 226 -17.05 10.63 19.30
CA ARG A 226 -17.80 11.88 19.13
C ARG A 226 -18.80 12.13 20.25
N LEU A 227 -19.50 11.09 20.72
CA LEU A 227 -20.39 11.21 21.88
C LEU A 227 -19.66 11.53 23.19
N LYS A 228 -18.35 11.29 23.28
CA LYS A 228 -17.56 11.72 24.45
C LYS A 228 -17.36 13.24 24.51
N GLU A 229 -17.55 13.95 23.40
CA GLU A 229 -17.49 15.41 23.34
C GLU A 229 -18.76 16.05 23.96
N ASP A 230 -19.84 15.29 24.12
CA ASP A 230 -21.10 15.72 24.73
C ASP A 230 -21.07 15.50 26.26
N GLN A 231 -20.92 16.59 27.02
CA GLN A 231 -20.83 16.57 28.49
C GLN A 231 -22.08 16.02 29.19
N THR A 232 -23.22 15.97 28.50
CA THR A 232 -24.45 15.34 29.03
C THR A 232 -24.37 13.82 28.99
N LEU A 233 -23.55 13.26 28.10
CA LEU A 233 -23.38 11.82 27.90
C LEU A 233 -22.09 11.27 28.51
N TYR A 234 -21.03 12.09 28.55
CA TYR A 234 -19.72 11.70 29.04
C TYR A 234 -19.06 12.84 29.82
N GLU A 235 -18.66 12.57 31.06
CA GLU A 235 -18.00 13.55 31.92
C GLU A 235 -17.03 12.86 32.86
N ASN A 236 -15.94 13.52 33.24
CA ASN A 236 -14.96 13.01 34.21
C ASN A 236 -14.45 11.60 33.88
N GLY A 237 -14.24 11.33 32.58
CA GLY A 237 -13.75 10.05 32.08
C GLY A 237 -14.78 8.90 32.09
N ARG A 238 -16.06 9.17 32.40
CA ARG A 238 -17.11 8.15 32.55
C ARG A 238 -18.36 8.48 31.74
N TRP A 239 -19.03 7.44 31.26
CA TRP A 239 -20.33 7.56 30.62
C TRP A 239 -21.42 7.80 31.66
N LYS A 240 -22.23 8.86 31.47
CA LYS A 240 -23.43 9.15 32.27
C LYS A 240 -24.63 8.28 31.89
N VAL A 241 -24.57 7.67 30.71
CA VAL A 241 -25.62 6.80 30.16
C VAL A 241 -25.17 5.35 30.07
N SER A 242 -26.13 4.44 30.21
CA SER A 242 -25.91 3.00 30.11
C SER A 242 -25.68 2.53 28.67
N ASP A 243 -25.15 1.31 28.52
CA ASP A 243 -25.00 0.69 27.19
C ASP A 243 -26.34 0.48 26.48
N ARG A 244 -27.46 0.37 27.21
CA ARG A 244 -28.80 0.26 26.60
C ARG A 244 -29.25 1.60 26.01
N GLU A 245 -28.98 2.70 26.72
CA GLU A 245 -29.34 4.05 26.28
C GLU A 245 -28.47 4.55 25.12
N LEU A 246 -27.24 4.07 25.01
CA LEU A 246 -26.36 4.42 23.88
C LEU A 246 -26.79 3.80 22.55
N VAL A 247 -27.57 2.71 22.54
CA VAL A 247 -28.08 2.09 21.30
C VAL A 247 -28.92 3.09 20.49
N PRO A 248 -30.04 3.62 21.02
CA PRO A 248 -30.87 4.56 20.27
C PRO A 248 -30.15 5.89 19.99
N ILE A 249 -29.20 6.32 20.82
CA ILE A 249 -28.42 7.54 20.55
C ILE A 249 -27.53 7.35 19.31
N LEU A 250 -26.87 6.19 19.18
CA LEU A 250 -26.03 5.88 18.01
C LEU A 250 -26.86 5.75 16.73
N GLU A 251 -28.04 5.14 16.83
CA GLU A 251 -28.98 5.03 15.71
C GLU A 251 -29.51 6.40 15.29
N ASN A 252 -30.02 7.20 16.23
CA ASN A 252 -30.63 8.50 15.92
C ASN A 252 -29.63 9.55 15.44
N ARG A 253 -28.44 9.62 16.05
CA ARG A 253 -27.45 10.66 15.71
C ARG A 253 -26.56 10.30 14.52
N PHE A 254 -26.33 9.01 14.27
CA PHE A 254 -25.35 8.56 13.27
C PHE A 254 -25.85 7.46 12.33
N GLY A 255 -27.10 6.98 12.48
CA GLY A 255 -27.65 5.90 11.67
C GLY A 255 -27.02 4.52 11.94
N ILE A 256 -26.35 4.33 13.08
CA ILE A 256 -25.60 3.11 13.37
C ILE A 256 -26.44 2.16 14.25
N GLN A 257 -26.99 1.12 13.62
CA GLN A 257 -27.72 0.06 14.32
C GLN A 257 -26.76 -0.97 14.92
N VAL A 258 -26.76 -1.10 16.25
CA VAL A 258 -25.89 -2.04 16.97
C VAL A 258 -26.59 -2.69 18.16
N ALA A 259 -26.22 -3.94 18.44
CA ALA A 259 -26.61 -4.61 19.67
C ALA A 259 -25.88 -4.01 20.89
N ARG A 260 -26.52 -4.03 22.06
CA ARG A 260 -25.96 -3.58 23.35
C ARG A 260 -24.55 -4.15 23.62
N ARG A 261 -24.32 -5.44 23.37
CA ARG A 261 -23.01 -6.10 23.62
C ARG A 261 -21.89 -5.50 22.77
N THR A 262 -22.22 -4.96 21.60
CA THR A 262 -21.29 -4.30 20.69
C THR A 262 -20.83 -2.95 21.26
N ILE A 263 -21.70 -2.22 21.96
CA ILE A 263 -21.34 -0.96 22.64
C ILE A 263 -20.29 -1.22 23.73
N SER A 264 -20.46 -2.26 24.54
CA SER A 264 -19.47 -2.63 25.55
C SER A 264 -18.11 -2.99 24.92
N LYS A 265 -18.12 -3.55 23.71
CA LYS A 265 -16.90 -3.78 22.91
C LYS A 265 -16.29 -2.47 22.43
N TYR A 266 -17.07 -1.54 21.87
CA TYR A 266 -16.57 -0.24 21.41
C TYR A 266 -16.04 0.61 22.55
N LYS A 267 -16.70 0.67 23.71
CA LYS A 267 -16.20 1.38 24.90
C LYS A 267 -14.79 0.93 25.29
N ARG A 268 -14.51 -0.37 25.24
CA ARG A 268 -13.16 -0.93 25.50
C ARG A 268 -12.12 -0.52 24.47
N MET A 269 -12.52 -0.30 23.23
CA MET A 269 -11.63 0.17 22.15
C MET A 269 -11.36 1.68 22.21
N THR A 270 -12.23 2.45 22.88
CA THR A 270 -12.10 3.90 23.07
C THR A 270 -11.54 4.31 24.44
N LYS A 271 -11.20 3.35 25.30
CA LYS A 271 -10.54 3.64 26.58
C LYS A 271 -9.09 3.99 26.34
#